data_AF-A0A2V8T9P7-F1
#
_entry.id   AF-A0A2V8T9P7-F1
#
_cell.length_a   1.000
_cell.length_b   1.000
_cell.length_c   1.000
_cell.angle_alpha   90.00
_cell.angle_beta   90.00
_cell.angle_gamma   90.00
#
_symmetry.space_group_name_H-M   'P 1'
#
loop_
_entity.id
_entity.type
_entity.pdbx_description
1 polymer ?
#
loop_
_entity_poly.entity_id
_entity_poly.type
_entity_poly.pdbx_seq_one_letter_code
_entity_poly.pdbx_strand_id
1 'polypeptide(L)' 'MAAEIKKKFDVEPRLIESSGGVFEVKRDGKLIFSKKALGRFPENEEIFKALSG' A
#
# COMPACT_ATOMS: atom_id res chain seq x y z
N MET A 1 3.92 -1.73 -8.91
CA MET A 1 2.93 -1.47 -7.84
C MET A 1 2.56 0.00 -7.69
N ALA A 2 3.43 0.91 -7.23
CA ALA A 2 3.09 2.33 -7.06
C ALA A 2 2.57 3.02 -8.34
N ALA A 3 3.24 2.80 -9.48
CA ALA A 3 2.82 3.36 -10.77
C ALA A 3 1.47 2.80 -11.26
N GLU A 4 1.16 1.53 -10.96
CA GLU A 4 -0.13 0.94 -11.32
C GLU A 4 -1.26 1.45 -10.43
N ILE A 5 -1.01 1.61 -9.12
CA ILE A 5 -1.99 2.22 -8.19
C ILE A 5 -2.37 3.62 -8.69
N LYS A 6 -1.37 4.45 -9.05
CA LYS A 6 -1.63 5.79 -9.60
C LYS A 6 -2.45 5.74 -10.89
N LYS A 7 -2.15 4.80 -11.80
CA LYS A 7 -2.90 4.64 -13.05
C LYS A 7 -4.34 4.14 -12.87
N LYS A 8 -4.56 3.25 -11.90
CA LYS A 8 -5.82 2.50 -11.76
C LYS A 8 -6.78 3.14 -10.75
N PHE A 9 -6.24 3.79 -9.73
CA PHE A 9 -6.99 4.38 -8.62
C PHE A 9 -6.88 5.91 -8.56
N ASP A 10 -6.06 6.55 -9.41
CA ASP A 10 -5.74 7.99 -9.34
C ASP A 10 -5.23 8.43 -7.95
N VAL A 11 -4.81 7.47 -7.12
CA VAL A 11 -4.24 7.72 -5.80
C VAL A 11 -2.74 7.92 -5.95
N GLU A 12 -2.18 8.97 -5.36
CA GLU A 12 -0.73 9.14 -5.25
C GLU A 12 -0.17 8.38 -4.04
N PRO A 13 0.45 7.20 -4.24
CA PRO A 13 1.14 6.52 -3.14
C PRO A 13 2.34 7.36 -2.70
N ARG A 14 2.34 7.80 -1.45
CA ARG A 14 3.51 8.41 -0.82
C ARG A 14 4.41 7.32 -0.26
N LEU A 15 5.59 7.18 -0.85
CA LEU A 15 6.67 6.38 -0.27
C LEU A 15 7.29 7.19 0.87
N ILE A 16 7.08 6.73 2.09
CA ILE A 16 7.75 7.27 3.27
C ILE A 16 8.94 6.37 3.55
N GLU A 17 10.13 6.84 3.25
CA GLU A 17 11.38 6.13 3.54
C GLU A 17 11.55 6.05 5.06
N SER A 18 11.38 4.85 5.61
CA SER A 18 11.65 4.56 7.03
C SER A 18 12.84 3.61 7.15
N SER A 19 13.74 3.87 8.10
CA SER A 19 14.97 3.12 8.36
C SER A 19 14.78 1.68 8.91
N GLY A 20 13.73 0.96 8.49
CA GLY A 20 13.42 -0.36 9.03
C GLY A 20 12.85 -1.38 8.04
N GLY A 21 12.85 -1.10 6.73
CA GLY A 21 12.34 -2.05 5.72
C GLY A 21 10.83 -2.33 5.82
N VAL A 22 10.12 -1.47 6.55
CA VAL A 22 8.68 -1.53 6.82
C VAL A 22 7.92 -0.92 5.63
N PHE A 23 6.86 -1.60 5.20
CA PHE A 23 5.96 -1.11 4.15
C PHE A 23 4.54 -1.12 4.68
N GLU A 24 3.90 0.04 4.75
CA GLU A 24 2.54 0.20 5.27
C GLU A 24 1.71 0.98 4.26
N VAL A 25 0.49 0.49 4.00
CA VAL A 25 -0.48 1.14 3.13
C VAL A 25 -1.64 1.60 3.99
N LYS A 26 -1.93 2.89 3.92
CA LYS A 26 -3.04 3.53 4.62
C LYS A 26 -3.97 4.19 3.62
N ARG A 27 -5.27 4.01 3.79
CA ARG A 27 -6.33 4.68 3.04
C ARG A 27 -7.18 5.48 4.00
N ASP A 28 -7.35 6.78 3.76
CA ASP A 28 -8.12 7.68 4.65
C ASP A 28 -7.68 7.58 6.13
N GLY A 29 -6.38 7.43 6.37
CA GLY A 29 -5.81 7.25 7.71
C GLY A 29 -5.98 5.84 8.32
N LYS A 30 -6.74 4.94 7.71
CA LYS A 30 -6.87 3.54 8.12
C LYS A 30 -5.77 2.68 7.50
N LEU A 31 -5.04 1.95 8.35
CA LEU A 31 -4.07 0.95 7.91
C LEU A 31 -4.81 -0.21 7.23
N ILE A 32 -4.66 -0.32 5.92
CA ILE A 32 -5.24 -1.40 5.12
C ILE A 32 -4.23 -2.52 4.86
N PHE A 33 -2.93 -2.24 4.98
CA PHE A 33 -1.89 -3.26 4.84
C PHE A 33 -0.64 -2.88 5.63
N SER A 34 0.02 -3.87 6.25
CA SER A 34 1.34 -3.70 6.86
C SER A 34 2.22 -4.92 6.60
N LYS A 35 3.28 -4.74 5.82
CA LYS A 35 4.33 -5.72 5.60
C LYS A 35 5.02 -6.09 6.90
N LYS A 36 5.11 -5.15 7.86
CA LYS A 36 5.69 -5.46 9.17
C LYS A 36 4.84 -6.44 9.95
N ALA A 37 3.50 -6.32 9.86
CA ALA A 37 2.58 -7.24 10.50
C ALA A 37 2.53 -8.60 9.79
N LEU A 38 2.58 -8.61 8.46
CA LEU A 38 2.42 -9.83 7.64
C LEU A 38 3.74 -10.53 7.29
N GLY A 39 4.87 -9.86 7.43
CA GLY A 39 6.20 -10.37 7.06
C GLY A 39 6.43 -10.55 5.56
N ARG A 40 5.47 -10.16 4.70
CA ARG A 40 5.53 -10.32 3.23
C ARG A 40 5.11 -9.06 2.50
N PHE A 41 5.54 -8.93 1.25
CA PHE A 41 5.04 -7.86 0.38
C PHE A 41 3.58 -8.16 -0.04
N PRO A 42 2.74 -7.13 -0.17
CA PRO A 42 1.40 -7.30 -0.69
C PRO A 42 1.44 -7.65 -2.19
N GLU A 43 0.42 -8.35 -2.66
CA GLU A 43 0.19 -8.49 -4.10
C GLU A 43 -0.58 -7.29 -4.65
N ASN A 44 -0.42 -7.01 -5.95
CA ASN A 44 -1.04 -5.84 -6.60
C ASN A 44 -2.57 -5.89 -6.45
N GLU A 45 -3.17 -7.07 -6.63
CA GLU A 45 -4.61 -7.28 -6.44
C GLU A 45 -5.08 -7.06 -5.00
N GLU A 46 -4.29 -7.43 -3.99
CA GLU A 46 -4.66 -7.29 -2.58
C GLU A 46 -4.78 -5.80 -2.21
N ILE A 47 -3.81 -4.99 -2.65
CA ILE A 47 -3.86 -3.53 -2.49
C ILE A 47 -5.00 -2.93 -3.30
N PHE A 48 -5.21 -3.37 -4.54
CA PHE A 48 -6.30 -2.85 -5.38
C PHE A 48 -7.69 -3.13 -4.77
N LYS A 49 -7.93 -4.33 -4.23
CA LYS A 49 -9.19 -4.64 -3.53
C LYS A 49 -9.37 -3.76 -2.28
N ALA A 50 -8.31 -3.58 -1.50
CA ALA A 50 -8.35 -2.73 -0.32
C ALA A 50 -8.53 -1.22 -0.64
N LEU A 51 -8.09 -0.77 -1.82
CA LEU A 51 -8.29 0.58 -2.33
C LEU A 51 -9.62 0.80 -3.06
N SER A 52 -10.27 -0.27 -3.54
CA SER A 52 -11.54 -0.19 -4.26
C SER A 52 -12.77 -0.30 -3.35
N GLY A 53 -12.61 -0.85 -2.15
CA GLY A 53 -13.71 -1.11 -1.21
C GLY A 53 -14.25 0.10 -0.47
#